data_AF-A0A928CIQ3-F1
#
_entry.id   AF-A0A928CIQ3-F1
#
_cell.length_a   1.000
_cell.length_b   1.000
_cell.length_c   1.000
_cell.angle_alpha   90.00
_cell.angle_beta   90.00
_cell.angle_gamma   90.00
#
_symmetry.space_group_name_H-M   'P 1'
#
loop_
_entity.id
_entity.type
_entity.pdbx_description
1 polymer ?
#
loop_
_entity_poly.entity_id
_entity_poly.type
_entity_poly.pdbx_seq_one_letter_code
_entity_poly.pdbx_strand_id
1 'polypeptide(L)'
;MNKDSFLIFFLILIAFILLFLAYQLISYFNRKKHQKSVQKKVPENTVNKCPVCESGLVGNQRIFSRVYHTESDSNQLCYIMGCSHCFPYSEMGVRRKCPVCAKQIPQEGYLVARIFYYQNKKNHVHIIGCTECNKNRIK
;
A
#
# COMPACT_ATOMS: atom_id res chain seq x y z
N MET A 1 11.46 -35.14 47.01
CA MET A 1 11.28 -34.23 45.85
C MET A 1 12.62 -33.53 45.64
N ASN A 2 13.37 -33.94 44.62
CA ASN A 2 14.81 -33.68 44.54
C ASN A 2 15.06 -32.26 44.05
N LYS A 3 15.97 -31.54 44.72
CA LYS A 3 16.33 -30.15 44.37
C LYS A 3 16.81 -30.05 42.91
N ASP A 4 17.41 -31.12 42.40
CA ASP A 4 17.88 -31.22 41.01
C ASP A 4 16.72 -31.21 40.01
N SER A 5 15.59 -31.87 40.34
CA SER A 5 14.39 -31.85 39.49
C SER A 5 13.76 -30.46 39.42
N PHE A 6 13.80 -29.70 40.51
CA PHE A 6 13.34 -28.30 40.52
C PHE A 6 14.27 -27.39 39.71
N LEU A 7 15.59 -27.54 39.85
CA LEU A 7 16.57 -26.77 39.08
C LEU A 7 16.41 -27.01 37.57
N ILE A 8 16.21 -28.26 37.15
CA ILE A 8 15.97 -28.60 35.74
C ILE A 8 14.68 -27.94 35.23
N PHE A 9 13.60 -27.95 36.02
CA PHE A 9 12.33 -27.32 35.63
C PHE A 9 12.47 -25.81 35.44
N PHE A 10 13.18 -25.11 36.34
CA PHE A 10 13.42 -23.68 36.21
C PHE A 10 14.28 -23.33 35.00
N LEU A 11 15.32 -24.12 34.69
CA LEU A 11 16.15 -23.90 33.50
C LEU A 11 15.35 -24.04 32.20
N ILE A 12 14.47 -25.05 32.13
CA ILE A 12 13.58 -25.25 30.98
C ILE A 12 12.62 -24.06 30.83
N LEU A 13 12.02 -23.59 31.93
CA LEU A 13 11.10 -22.44 31.92
C LEU A 13 11.79 -21.18 31.39
N ILE A 14 13.00 -20.88 31.86
CA ILE A 14 13.79 -19.73 31.43
C ILE A 14 14.12 -19.82 29.92
N ALA A 15 14.50 -21.01 29.45
CA ALA A 15 14.78 -21.24 28.02
C ALA A 15 13.57 -20.96 27.13
N PHE A 16 12.37 -21.40 27.55
CA PHE A 16 11.13 -21.11 26.81
C PHE A 16 10.79 -19.62 26.77
N ILE A 17 11.00 -18.90 27.88
CA ILE A 17 10.76 -17.44 27.94
C ILE A 17 11.71 -16.69 26.98
N LEU A 18 12.99 -17.07 26.96
CA LEU A 18 13.98 -16.46 26.06
C LEU A 18 13.66 -16.74 24.59
N LEU A 19 13.25 -17.96 24.26
CA LEU A 19 12.85 -18.33 22.90
C LEU A 19 11.61 -17.56 22.43
N PHE A 20 10.63 -17.37 23.32
CA PHE A 20 9.43 -16.58 23.03
C PHE A 20 9.75 -15.10 22.79
N LEU A 21 10.61 -14.49 23.63
CA LEU A 21 11.05 -13.11 23.45
C LEU A 21 11.84 -12.93 22.14
N ALA A 22 12.74 -13.86 21.82
CA ALA A 22 13.48 -13.86 20.57
C ALA A 22 12.53 -13.95 19.34
N TYR A 23 11.54 -14.83 19.39
CA TYR A 23 10.53 -14.95 18.33
C TYR A 23 9.73 -13.66 18.14
N GLN A 24 9.30 -13.02 19.23
CA GLN A 24 8.58 -11.75 19.16
C GLN A 24 9.43 -10.65 18.52
N LEU A 25 10.69 -10.52 18.93
CA LEU A 25 11.62 -9.53 18.39
C LEU A 25 11.87 -9.75 16.88
N ILE A 26 12.10 -10.99 16.47
CA ILE A 26 12.29 -11.34 15.05
C ILE A 26 11.03 -11.02 14.24
N SER A 27 9.83 -11.35 14.75
CA SER A 27 8.57 -11.04 14.05
C SER A 27 8.34 -9.52 13.94
N TYR A 28 8.70 -8.76 14.97
CA TYR A 28 8.60 -7.30 14.99
C TYR A 28 9.56 -6.66 13.98
N PHE A 29 10.80 -7.13 13.89
CA PHE A 29 11.77 -6.67 12.89
C PHE A 29 11.36 -7.05 11.47
N ASN A 30 10.81 -8.25 11.24
CA ASN A 30 10.35 -8.68 9.92
C ASN A 30 9.18 -7.84 9.40
N ARG A 31 8.27 -7.36 10.28
CA ARG A 31 7.20 -6.42 9.90
C ARG A 31 7.76 -5.08 9.37
N LYS A 32 8.87 -4.58 9.92
CA LYS A 32 9.54 -3.36 9.41
C LYS A 32 10.30 -3.58 8.11
N LYS A 33 10.85 -4.79 7.89
CA LYS A 33 11.59 -5.12 6.65
C LYS A 33 10.67 -5.24 5.44
N HIS A 34 9.45 -5.73 5.62
CA HIS A 34 8.45 -5.83 4.54
C HIS A 34 7.91 -4.47 4.05
N GLN A 35 8.10 -3.39 4.81
CA GLN A 35 7.85 -2.01 4.38
C GLN A 35 9.07 -1.34 3.73
N LYS A 36 10.29 -1.86 3.94
CA LYS A 36 11.53 -1.26 3.42
C LYS A 36 12.07 -1.90 2.12
N SER A 37 11.62 -3.10 1.74
CA SER A 37 12.23 -3.86 0.63
C SER A 37 11.63 -3.64 -0.77
N VAL A 38 10.81 -2.61 -0.99
CA VAL A 38 10.41 -2.17 -2.36
C VAL A 38 10.65 -0.67 -2.55
N GLN A 39 11.61 -0.08 -1.81
CA GLN A 39 12.07 1.26 -2.13
C GLN A 39 13.20 1.15 -3.16
N LYS A 40 12.84 1.02 -4.44
CA LYS A 40 13.74 1.42 -5.53
C LYS A 40 14.17 2.86 -5.23
N LYS A 41 15.49 3.13 -5.26
CA LYS A 41 16.09 4.46 -5.08
C LYS A 41 15.26 5.49 -5.87
N VAL A 42 14.54 6.33 -5.14
CA VAL A 42 13.73 7.41 -5.72
C VAL A 42 14.72 8.48 -6.19
N PRO A 43 14.82 8.78 -7.50
CA PRO A 43 15.70 9.83 -7.97
C PRO A 43 15.26 11.18 -7.39
N GLU A 44 16.24 12.04 -7.09
CA GLU A 44 16.10 13.33 -6.39
C GLU A 44 15.11 14.32 -7.06
N ASN A 45 14.69 14.04 -8.30
CA ASN A 45 13.79 14.84 -9.12
C ASN A 45 12.34 14.32 -9.22
N THR A 46 11.90 13.40 -8.35
CA THR A 46 10.50 12.93 -8.40
C THR A 46 9.54 13.95 -7.81
N VAL A 47 8.63 14.45 -8.63
CA VAL A 47 7.65 15.48 -8.24
C VAL A 47 6.49 14.87 -7.46
N ASN A 48 6.04 13.66 -7.82
CA ASN A 48 4.94 12.94 -7.18
C ASN A 48 5.10 11.42 -7.33
N LYS A 49 4.45 10.63 -6.46
CA LYS A 49 4.42 9.16 -6.57
C LYS A 49 3.11 8.68 -7.20
N CYS A 50 3.16 7.60 -7.96
CA CYS A 50 1.97 6.93 -8.47
C CYS A 50 1.19 6.29 -7.31
N PRO A 51 -0.12 6.56 -7.14
CA PRO A 51 -0.91 5.98 -6.06
C PRO A 51 -1.22 4.48 -6.23
N VAL A 52 -0.99 3.92 -7.43
CA VAL A 52 -1.25 2.51 -7.75
C VAL A 52 -0.02 1.64 -7.51
N CYS A 53 1.16 2.11 -7.93
CA CYS A 53 2.39 1.31 -7.91
C CYS A 53 3.56 1.94 -7.17
N GLU A 54 3.35 3.11 -6.56
CA GLU A 54 4.33 3.87 -5.77
C GLU A 54 5.60 4.31 -6.54
N SER A 55 5.66 4.04 -7.85
CA SER A 55 6.74 4.49 -8.72
C SER A 55 6.79 6.02 -8.72
N GLY A 56 7.99 6.57 -8.57
CA GLY A 56 8.22 8.01 -8.62
C GLY A 56 8.04 8.53 -10.04
N LEU A 57 7.24 9.58 -10.19
CA LEU A 57 7.00 10.24 -11.47
C LEU A 57 8.00 11.38 -11.64
N VAL A 58 8.74 11.35 -12.74
CA VAL A 58 9.75 12.36 -13.08
C VAL A 58 9.26 13.19 -14.27
N GLY A 59 9.36 14.52 -14.15
CA GLY A 59 9.05 15.46 -15.24
C GLY A 59 7.62 15.34 -15.77
N ASN A 60 7.49 14.97 -17.05
CA ASN A 60 6.23 14.91 -17.81
C ASN A 60 5.48 13.58 -17.72
N GLN A 61 5.90 12.65 -16.85
CA GLN A 61 5.17 11.40 -16.66
C GLN A 61 3.80 11.66 -16.03
N ARG A 62 2.73 11.18 -16.70
CA ARG A 62 1.34 11.41 -16.28
C ARG A 62 0.71 10.16 -15.69
N ILE A 63 -0.29 10.41 -14.85
CA ILE A 63 -1.20 9.38 -14.37
C ILE A 63 -2.36 9.29 -15.37
N PHE A 64 -2.63 8.08 -15.84
CA PHE A 64 -3.82 7.76 -16.63
C PHE A 64 -5.04 7.68 -15.71
N SER A 65 -5.98 8.59 -15.92
CA SER A 65 -7.23 8.65 -15.17
C SER A 65 -8.40 9.03 -16.08
N ARG A 66 -9.59 8.53 -15.77
CA ARG A 66 -10.86 8.97 -16.38
C ARG A 66 -11.67 9.70 -15.32
N VAL A 67 -12.15 10.89 -15.67
CA VAL A 67 -13.03 11.70 -14.81
C VAL A 67 -14.42 11.67 -15.42
N TYR A 68 -15.42 11.43 -14.59
CA TYR A 68 -16.83 11.39 -14.96
C TYR A 68 -17.51 12.63 -14.42
N HIS A 69 -18.15 13.37 -15.32
CA HIS A 69 -18.98 14.50 -14.96
C HIS A 69 -20.21 13.99 -14.22
N THR A 70 -20.37 14.45 -12.99
CA THR A 70 -21.54 14.24 -12.13
C THR A 70 -22.36 15.52 -12.08
N GLU A 71 -23.62 15.43 -11.65
CA GLU A 71 -24.52 16.59 -11.51
C GLU A 71 -23.92 17.73 -10.66
N SER A 72 -23.06 17.40 -9.69
CA SER A 72 -22.27 18.39 -8.96
C SER A 72 -20.91 18.61 -9.63
N ASP A 73 -20.65 19.84 -10.08
CA ASP A 73 -19.36 20.25 -10.66
C ASP A 73 -18.21 20.28 -9.64
N SER A 74 -18.53 20.36 -8.34
CA SER A 74 -17.54 20.42 -7.27
C SER A 74 -16.97 19.06 -6.88
N ASN A 75 -17.64 17.95 -7.21
CA ASN A 75 -17.28 16.60 -6.76
C ASN A 75 -17.54 15.57 -7.86
N GLN A 76 -16.50 15.25 -8.63
CA GLN A 76 -16.59 14.32 -9.75
C GLN A 76 -16.00 12.95 -9.42
N LEU A 77 -16.61 11.90 -9.96
CA LEU A 77 -16.07 10.55 -9.86
C LEU A 77 -14.84 10.41 -10.77
N CYS A 78 -13.79 9.76 -10.29
CA CYS A 78 -12.57 9.55 -11.06
C CYS A 78 -12.05 8.13 -10.89
N TYR A 79 -11.69 7.49 -12.00
CA TYR A 79 -10.99 6.22 -12.02
C TYR A 79 -9.52 6.44 -12.38
N ILE A 80 -8.62 5.98 -11.51
CA ILE A 80 -7.17 6.09 -11.72
C ILE A 80 -6.65 4.71 -12.13
N MET A 81 -6.19 4.57 -13.38
CA MET A 81 -5.65 3.31 -13.88
C MET A 81 -4.20 3.07 -13.46
N GLY A 82 -3.38 4.12 -13.42
CA GLY A 82 -1.97 3.99 -13.11
C GLY A 82 -1.10 5.03 -13.82
N CYS A 83 0.21 4.79 -13.85
CA CYS A 83 1.17 5.58 -14.61
C CYS A 83 1.80 4.72 -15.71
N SER A 84 2.70 5.30 -16.50
CA SER A 84 3.44 4.61 -17.57
C SER A 84 4.16 3.34 -17.13
N HIS A 85 4.55 3.22 -15.86
CA HIS A 85 5.25 2.04 -15.33
C HIS A 85 4.33 0.86 -14.97
N CYS A 86 3.03 1.13 -14.75
CA CYS A 86 2.08 0.10 -14.31
C CYS A 86 0.86 -0.06 -15.21
N PHE A 87 0.71 0.79 -16.23
CA PHE A 87 -0.41 0.80 -17.16
C PHE A 87 0.06 1.28 -18.55
N PRO A 88 -0.35 0.63 -19.66
CA PRO A 88 -1.33 -0.47 -19.78
C PRO A 88 -0.80 -1.85 -19.37
N TYR A 89 0.52 -2.02 -19.21
CA TYR A 89 1.16 -3.22 -18.68
C TYR A 89 2.10 -2.84 -17.53
N SER A 90 2.24 -3.73 -16.54
CA SER A 90 3.16 -3.50 -15.43
C SER A 90 4.57 -3.93 -15.80
N GLU A 91 5.54 -3.02 -15.63
CA GLU A 91 6.96 -3.34 -15.77
C GLU A 91 7.39 -4.42 -14.76
N MET A 92 8.48 -5.12 -15.08
CA MET A 92 9.01 -6.18 -14.23
C MET A 92 9.36 -5.67 -12.82
N GLY A 93 8.79 -6.32 -11.81
CA GLY A 93 8.99 -5.97 -10.40
C GLY A 93 8.10 -4.83 -9.89
N VAL A 94 7.27 -4.21 -10.73
CA VAL A 94 6.28 -3.21 -10.30
C VAL A 94 5.03 -3.92 -9.77
N ARG A 95 4.55 -3.50 -8.60
CA ARG A 95 3.36 -4.08 -7.96
C ARG A 95 2.25 -3.05 -7.89
N ARG A 96 1.07 -3.42 -8.42
CA ARG A 96 -0.15 -2.61 -8.30
C ARG A 96 -0.85 -2.95 -6.98
N LYS A 97 -0.94 -2.00 -6.06
CA LYS A 97 -1.49 -2.19 -4.71
C LYS A 97 -2.50 -1.10 -4.37
N CYS A 98 -3.60 -1.48 -3.76
CA CYS A 98 -4.59 -0.54 -3.27
C CYS A 98 -4.11 0.15 -1.98
N PRO A 99 -4.09 1.50 -1.91
CA PRO A 99 -3.70 2.21 -0.69
C PRO A 99 -4.74 2.07 0.43
N VAL A 100 -5.98 1.70 0.11
CA VAL A 100 -7.07 1.57 1.09
C VAL A 100 -7.11 0.16 1.71
N CYS A 101 -7.11 -0.89 0.89
CA CYS A 101 -7.25 -2.27 1.37
C CYS A 101 -5.97 -3.10 1.34
N ALA A 102 -4.86 -2.53 0.86
CA ALA A 102 -3.56 -3.19 0.68
C ALA A 102 -3.54 -4.43 -0.23
N LYS A 103 -4.66 -4.80 -0.86
CA LYS A 103 -4.74 -5.91 -1.83
C LYS A 103 -4.09 -5.54 -3.15
N GLN A 104 -3.65 -6.56 -3.88
CA GLN A 104 -3.17 -6.41 -5.24
C GLN A 104 -4.32 -5.98 -6.16
N ILE A 105 -4.06 -4.98 -7.00
CA ILE A 105 -5.01 -4.53 -8.01
C ILE A 105 -4.68 -5.29 -9.30
N PRO A 106 -5.67 -5.94 -9.96
CA PRO A 106 -5.47 -6.55 -11.27
C PRO A 106 -4.98 -5.55 -12.32
N GLN A 107 -4.50 -6.05 -13.47
CA GLN A 107 -3.96 -5.18 -14.51
C GLN A 107 -5.05 -4.27 -15.12
N GLU A 108 -6.23 -4.84 -15.33
CA GLU A 108 -7.48 -4.20 -15.75
C GLU A 108 -8.19 -3.46 -14.61
N GLY A 109 -7.80 -3.71 -13.36
CA GLY A 109 -8.35 -3.05 -12.18
C GLY A 109 -7.88 -1.61 -12.05
N TYR A 110 -8.64 -0.79 -11.33
CA TYR A 110 -8.36 0.64 -11.14
C TYR A 110 -8.71 1.09 -9.73
N LEU A 111 -8.16 2.24 -9.32
CA LEU A 111 -8.59 2.93 -8.11
C LEU A 111 -9.84 3.75 -8.39
N VAL A 112 -10.76 3.73 -7.44
CA VAL A 112 -11.96 4.57 -7.43
C VAL A 112 -11.68 5.75 -6.52
N ALA A 113 -11.79 6.95 -7.07
CA ALA A 113 -11.51 8.20 -6.38
C ALA A 113 -12.60 9.24 -6.67
N ARG A 114 -12.63 10.30 -5.87
CA ARG A 114 -13.40 11.52 -6.14
C ARG A 114 -12.45 12.70 -6.25
N ILE A 115 -12.70 13.57 -7.23
CA ILE A 115 -11.98 14.82 -7.41
C ILE A 115 -12.87 15.94 -6.89
N PHE A 116 -12.31 16.73 -6.00
CA PHE A 116 -12.93 17.93 -5.47
C PHE A 116 -12.31 19.16 -6.12
N TYR A 117 -13.16 19.95 -6.76
CA TYR A 117 -12.77 21.22 -7.38
C TYR A 117 -13.05 22.36 -6.41
N TYR A 118 -12.06 23.22 -6.22
CA TYR A 118 -12.16 24.38 -5.35
C TYR A 118 -11.82 25.64 -6.16
N GLN A 119 -12.64 26.68 -6.01
CA GLN A 119 -12.30 27.99 -6.56
C GLN A 119 -11.08 28.53 -5.80
N ASN A 120 -10.01 28.87 -6.53
CA ASN A 120 -8.75 29.43 -6.01
C ASN A 120 -7.87 28.49 -5.17
N LYS A 121 -8.08 27.16 -5.21
CA LYS A 121 -7.19 26.17 -4.56
C LYS A 121 -6.86 25.04 -5.52
N LYS A 122 -5.83 24.25 -5.18
CA LYS A 122 -5.50 23.04 -5.92
C LYS A 122 -6.65 22.03 -5.79
N ASN A 123 -6.93 21.33 -6.87
CA ASN A 123 -7.90 20.23 -6.83
C ASN A 123 -7.38 19.12 -5.94
N HIS A 124 -8.26 18.54 -5.14
CA HIS A 124 -7.91 17.44 -4.24
C HIS A 124 -8.53 16.14 -4.76
N VAL A 125 -7.73 15.08 -4.75
CA VAL A 125 -8.18 13.74 -5.13
C VAL A 125 -8.23 12.87 -3.88
N HIS A 126 -9.40 12.32 -3.59
CA HIS A 126 -9.58 11.38 -2.48
C HIS A 126 -9.82 9.97 -3.02
N ILE A 127 -8.92 9.05 -2.70
CA ILE A 127 -9.03 7.64 -3.10
C ILE A 127 -9.97 6.92 -2.14
N ILE A 128 -11.09 6.42 -2.65
CA ILE A 128 -12.12 5.73 -1.88
C ILE A 128 -11.81 4.24 -1.77
N GLY A 129 -11.24 3.66 -2.83
CA GLY A 129 -10.98 2.24 -2.91
C GLY A 129 -10.43 1.81 -4.25
N CYS A 130 -10.58 0.52 -4.56
CA CYS A 130 -10.22 -0.12 -5.82
C CYS A 130 -11.33 -1.07 -6.25
N THR A 131 -11.21 -1.60 -7.47
CA THR A 131 -12.10 -2.63 -8.00
C THR A 131 -12.26 -3.84 -7.06
N GLU A 132 -11.22 -4.24 -6.32
CA GLU A 132 -11.29 -5.41 -5.43
C GLU A 132 -11.99 -5.16 -4.09
N CYS A 133 -11.84 -3.98 -3.48
CA CYS A 133 -12.53 -3.69 -2.21
C CYS A 133 -13.94 -3.17 -2.40
N ASN A 134 -14.24 -2.54 -3.53
CA ASN A 134 -15.59 -2.06 -3.82
C ASN A 134 -16.53 -3.16 -4.32
N LYS A 135 -16.03 -4.28 -4.84
CA LYS A 135 -16.84 -5.48 -5.14
C LYS A 135 -17.70 -5.92 -3.96
N ASN A 136 -17.19 -5.82 -2.74
CA ASN A 136 -17.87 -6.29 -1.53
C ASN A 136 -18.84 -5.28 -0.92
N ARG A 137 -18.93 -4.03 -1.43
CA ARG A 137 -19.89 -3.02 -0.92
C ARG A 137 -21.26 -3.09 -1.59
N ILE A 138 -21.43 -3.88 -2.65
CA ILE A 138 -22.68 -4.01 -3.41
C ILE A 138 -23.35 -5.37 -3.09
N LYS A 139 -23.19 -5.86 -1.85
CA LYS A 139 -23.88 -7.07 -1.38
C LYS A 139 -24.91 -6.71 -0.33
#